data_AF-A0A4R1W9R8-F1
#
_entry.id   AF-A0A4R1W9R8-F1
#
_cell.length_a   1.000
_cell.length_b   1.000
_cell.length_c   1.000
_cell.angle_alpha   90.00
_cell.angle_beta   90.00
_cell.angle_gamma   90.00
#
_symmetry.space_group_name_H-M   'P 1'
#
loop_
_entity.id
_entity.type
_entity.pdbx_description
1 polymer ?
#
loop_
_entity_poly.entity_id
_entity_poly.type
_entity_poly.pdbx_seq_one_letter_code
_entity_poly.pdbx_strand_id
1 'polypeptide(L)'
;MTAEAAESGRSYNALWWAKVQSAGPLQVSPDTPAVAGLTRAAEPDGESVWMLPTLPDGAGHSVLEELGTPPVAVEQPNETARVLAICVTCCWPDRSGPAWPGVVGTLAQVKAVYAGLRGRSEQSSDLTLIIGSLRRLNATSWLIWNEKASEVRLGPRVITWGPSQLTGLRELCRILPDPPTAVLTPRDHLDPEPDPLPSEGASPTSSAAAEGDV
;
A
#
# COMPACT_ATOMS: atom_id res chain seq x y z
N MET A 1 -0.55 -18.93 32.37
CA MET A 1 -1.29 -18.65 31.12
C MET A 1 -2.47 -19.60 31.08
N THR A 2 -3.69 -19.10 31.20
CA THR A 2 -4.91 -19.93 31.26
C THR A 2 -5.30 -20.44 29.87
N ALA A 3 -5.98 -21.59 29.78
CA ALA A 3 -6.41 -22.17 28.51
C ALA A 3 -7.29 -21.22 27.68
N GLU A 4 -8.14 -20.44 28.37
CA GLU A 4 -9.04 -19.44 27.79
C GLU A 4 -8.30 -18.26 27.13
N ALA A 5 -7.17 -17.82 27.71
CA ALA A 5 -6.33 -16.79 27.11
C ALA A 5 -5.63 -17.30 25.83
N ALA A 6 -5.21 -18.56 25.83
CA ALA A 6 -4.61 -19.19 24.65
C ALA A 6 -5.63 -19.40 23.52
N GLU A 7 -6.87 -19.76 23.86
CA GLU A 7 -7.97 -19.93 22.91
C GLU A 7 -8.42 -18.58 22.32
N SER A 8 -8.54 -17.54 23.16
CA SER A 8 -8.80 -16.16 22.71
C SER A 8 -7.72 -15.66 21.74
N GLY A 9 -6.45 -15.95 22.04
CA GLY A 9 -5.33 -15.62 21.15
C GLY A 9 -5.37 -16.37 19.81
N ARG A 10 -5.78 -17.64 19.79
CA ARG A 10 -5.97 -18.41 18.55
C ARG A 10 -7.10 -17.83 17.69
N SER A 11 -8.24 -17.51 18.30
CA SER A 11 -9.38 -16.91 17.60
C SER A 11 -9.04 -15.53 17.03
N TYR A 12 -8.30 -14.72 17.79
CA TYR A 12 -7.78 -13.44 17.32
C TYR A 12 -6.88 -13.60 16.09
N ASN A 13 -5.91 -14.51 16.15
CA ASN A 13 -5.01 -14.78 15.03
C ASN A 13 -5.78 -15.27 13.79
N ALA A 14 -6.71 -16.22 13.96
CA ALA A 14 -7.51 -16.76 12.87
C ALA A 14 -8.37 -15.68 12.18
N LEU A 15 -8.97 -14.78 12.95
CA LEU A 15 -9.75 -13.67 12.42
C LEU A 15 -8.88 -12.72 11.57
N TRP A 16 -7.69 -12.36 12.05
CA TRP A 16 -6.78 -11.52 11.29
C TRP A 16 -6.25 -12.19 10.02
N TRP A 17 -5.92 -13.47 10.10
CA TRP A 17 -5.58 -14.26 8.92
C TRP A 17 -6.71 -14.27 7.90
N ALA A 18 -7.96 -14.49 8.33
CA ALA A 18 -9.11 -14.47 7.43
C ALA A 18 -9.30 -13.10 6.75
N LYS A 19 -9.13 -12.01 7.50
CA LYS A 19 -9.19 -10.64 6.95
C LYS A 19 -8.09 -10.39 5.91
N VAL A 20 -6.84 -10.70 6.23
CA VAL A 20 -5.71 -10.45 5.32
C VAL A 20 -5.76 -11.38 4.08
N GLN A 21 -6.20 -12.62 4.23
CA GLN A 21 -6.35 -13.53 3.08
C GLN A 21 -7.46 -13.10 2.13
N SER A 22 -8.57 -12.57 2.66
CA SER A 22 -9.71 -12.14 1.84
C SER A 22 -9.49 -10.78 1.17
N ALA A 23 -8.86 -9.83 1.86
CA ALA A 23 -8.72 -8.45 1.39
C ALA A 23 -7.32 -8.10 0.85
N GLY A 24 -6.31 -8.94 1.10
CA GLY A 24 -4.90 -8.60 0.86
C GLY A 24 -4.29 -7.81 2.02
N PRO A 25 -3.19 -7.08 1.78
CA PRO A 25 -2.58 -6.23 2.80
C PRO A 25 -3.59 -5.22 3.40
N LEU A 26 -3.60 -5.12 4.72
CA LEU A 26 -4.55 -4.26 5.45
C LEU A 26 -3.81 -3.18 6.23
N GLN A 27 -4.20 -1.93 6.03
CA GLN A 27 -3.74 -0.80 6.84
C GLN A 27 -4.52 -0.77 8.16
N VAL A 28 -3.81 -0.64 9.28
CA VAL A 28 -4.38 -0.63 10.62
C VAL A 28 -3.69 0.38 11.52
N SER A 29 -4.29 0.66 12.69
CA SER A 29 -3.65 1.45 13.73
C SER A 29 -2.32 0.82 14.18
N PRO A 30 -1.27 1.61 14.46
CA PRO A 30 -0.01 1.13 15.03
C PRO A 30 -0.19 0.35 16.35
N ASP A 31 -1.24 0.67 17.11
CA ASP A 31 -1.56 0.02 18.40
C ASP A 31 -2.21 -1.35 18.23
N THR A 32 -2.60 -1.73 17.01
CA THR A 32 -3.16 -3.05 16.74
C THR A 32 -2.14 -4.11 17.16
N PRO A 33 -2.48 -5.11 18.00
CA PRO A 33 -1.53 -6.14 18.43
C PRO A 33 -0.93 -6.95 17.28
N ALA A 34 0.32 -7.39 17.44
CA ALA A 34 0.98 -8.26 16.47
C ALA A 34 0.24 -9.61 16.33
N VAL A 35 0.18 -10.11 15.10
CA VAL A 35 -0.50 -11.36 14.76
C VAL A 35 0.56 -12.34 14.26
N ALA A 36 0.55 -13.55 14.80
CA ALA A 36 1.53 -14.57 14.42
C ALA A 36 1.45 -14.88 12.92
N GLY A 37 2.60 -14.85 12.24
CA GLY A 37 2.73 -15.13 10.81
C GLY A 37 2.29 -14.00 9.87
N LEU A 38 1.97 -12.81 10.41
CA LEU A 38 1.76 -11.60 9.63
C LEU A 38 2.95 -10.63 9.83
N THR A 39 3.48 -10.12 8.72
CA THR A 39 4.49 -9.06 8.69
C THR A 39 3.80 -7.71 8.91
N ARG A 40 4.48 -6.81 9.61
CA ARG A 40 4.06 -5.41 9.81
C ARG A 40 4.99 -4.48 9.04
N ALA A 41 4.45 -3.63 8.18
CA ALA A 41 5.20 -2.61 7.47
C ALA A 41 4.70 -1.23 7.91
N ALA A 42 5.55 -0.48 8.62
CA ALA A 42 5.19 0.87 9.06
C ALA A 42 5.10 1.82 7.87
N GLU A 43 4.09 2.70 7.86
CA GLU A 43 4.08 3.84 6.94
C GLU A 43 5.16 4.87 7.33
N PRO A 44 5.67 5.66 6.36
CA PRO A 44 6.65 6.71 6.62
C PRO A 44 6.22 7.74 7.66
N ASP A 45 4.92 8.04 7.74
CA ASP A 45 4.35 9.01 8.67
C ASP A 45 4.15 8.44 10.08
N GLY A 46 4.24 7.11 10.24
CA GLY A 46 4.02 6.43 11.52
C GLY A 46 2.56 6.35 11.96
N GLU A 47 1.63 6.96 11.21
CA GLU A 47 0.21 7.02 11.56
C GLU A 47 -0.50 5.67 11.39
N SER A 48 0.10 4.77 10.62
CA SER A 48 -0.47 3.47 10.34
C SER A 48 0.59 2.40 10.06
N VAL A 49 0.16 1.14 10.17
CA VAL A 49 0.97 -0.01 9.79
C VAL A 49 0.17 -0.91 8.85
N TRP A 50 0.85 -1.47 7.86
CA TRP A 50 0.29 -2.48 6.98
C TRP A 50 0.53 -3.87 7.55
N MET A 51 -0.51 -4.68 7.63
CA MET A 51 -0.44 -6.11 7.93
C MET A 51 -0.60 -6.94 6.67
N LEU A 52 0.32 -7.88 6.45
CA LEU A 52 0.35 -8.76 5.29
C LEU A 52 0.94 -10.12 5.66
N PRO A 53 0.68 -11.20 4.90
CA PRO A 53 1.21 -12.52 5.23
C PRO A 53 2.75 -12.52 5.20
N THR A 54 3.38 -13.12 6.21
CA THR A 54 4.80 -13.44 6.17
C THR A 54 4.98 -14.67 5.28
N LEU A 55 5.57 -14.48 4.11
CA LEU A 55 5.96 -15.61 3.26
C LEU A 55 7.24 -16.25 3.81
N PRO A 56 7.27 -17.58 4.01
CA PRO A 56 8.51 -18.28 4.30
C PRO A 56 9.54 -18.07 3.19
N ASP A 57 10.81 -18.09 3.54
CA ASP A 57 11.88 -18.07 2.55
C ASP A 57 11.71 -19.21 1.55
N GLY A 58 11.81 -18.89 0.26
CA GLY A 58 11.61 -19.86 -0.82
C GLY A 58 10.15 -20.09 -1.23
N ALA A 59 9.15 -19.62 -0.46
CA ALA A 59 7.73 -19.68 -0.84
C ALA A 59 7.35 -18.60 -1.87
N GLY A 60 8.09 -18.57 -2.98
CA GLY A 60 7.91 -17.63 -4.10
C GLY A 60 7.34 -18.32 -5.35
N HIS A 61 7.46 -17.63 -6.48
CA HIS A 61 6.94 -18.08 -7.78
C HIS A 61 7.37 -19.50 -8.17
N SER A 62 8.61 -19.89 -7.89
CA SER A 62 9.12 -21.24 -8.20
C SER A 62 8.31 -22.36 -7.53
N VAL A 63 7.75 -22.10 -6.34
CA VAL A 63 6.87 -23.05 -5.65
C VAL A 63 5.49 -23.07 -6.28
N LEU A 64 4.98 -21.93 -6.76
CA LEU A 64 3.72 -21.90 -7.50
C LEU A 64 3.82 -22.66 -8.82
N GLU A 65 4.95 -22.53 -9.53
CA GLU A 65 5.26 -23.31 -10.74
C GLU A 65 5.31 -24.81 -10.44
N GLU A 66 6.00 -25.23 -9.38
CA GLU A 66 6.07 -26.64 -8.95
C GLU A 66 4.68 -27.20 -8.64
N LEU A 67 3.82 -26.41 -8.00
CA LEU A 67 2.45 -26.79 -7.67
C LEU A 67 1.46 -26.69 -8.85
N GLY A 68 1.92 -26.29 -10.05
CA GLY A 68 1.04 -26.07 -11.21
C GLY A 68 -0.01 -24.99 -10.98
N THR A 69 0.23 -24.08 -10.03
CA THR A 69 -0.70 -23.00 -9.68
C THR A 69 -0.49 -21.82 -10.63
N PRO A 70 -1.56 -21.28 -11.26
CA PRO A 70 -1.43 -20.12 -12.12
C PRO A 70 -0.82 -18.94 -11.36
N PRO A 71 0.20 -18.28 -11.91
CA PRO A 71 0.87 -17.20 -11.22
C PRO A 71 0.02 -15.94 -11.17
N VAL A 72 0.20 -15.13 -10.12
CA VAL A 72 -0.49 -13.85 -9.97
C VAL A 72 -0.03 -12.90 -11.09
N ALA A 73 -0.93 -12.06 -11.60
CA ALA A 73 -0.71 -11.24 -12.79
C ALA A 73 0.54 -10.32 -12.78
N VAL A 74 1.14 -10.05 -11.63
CA VAL A 74 2.38 -9.24 -11.51
C VAL A 74 3.65 -10.10 -11.62
N GLU A 75 3.53 -11.42 -11.52
CA GLU A 75 4.64 -12.38 -11.58
C GLU A 75 4.95 -12.84 -13.02
N GLN A 76 4.13 -12.45 -13.99
CA GLN A 76 4.38 -12.68 -15.41
C GLN A 76 5.12 -11.48 -16.03
N PRO A 77 6.09 -11.70 -16.95
CA PRO A 77 6.77 -10.62 -17.67
C PRO A 77 5.81 -9.95 -18.66
N ASN A 78 4.98 -9.06 -18.15
CA ASN A 78 3.97 -8.29 -18.90
C ASN A 78 4.14 -6.78 -18.69
N GLU A 79 3.31 -5.97 -19.35
CA GLU A 79 3.37 -4.50 -19.21
C GLU A 79 3.17 -4.03 -17.76
N THR A 80 2.41 -4.76 -16.94
CA THR A 80 2.22 -4.42 -15.52
C THR A 80 3.51 -4.62 -14.73
N ALA A 81 4.23 -5.73 -14.95
CA ALA A 81 5.55 -5.97 -14.34
C ALA A 81 6.60 -4.94 -14.81
N ARG A 82 6.56 -4.54 -16.09
CA ARG A 82 7.43 -3.47 -16.61
C ARG A 82 7.15 -2.13 -15.94
N VAL A 83 5.88 -1.75 -15.80
CA VAL A 83 5.50 -0.51 -15.09
C VAL A 83 5.89 -0.58 -13.61
N LEU A 84 5.78 -1.75 -12.96
CA LEU A 84 6.28 -1.94 -11.59
C LEU A 84 7.79 -1.69 -11.52
N ALA A 85 8.58 -2.28 -12.41
CA ALA A 85 10.03 -2.06 -12.46
C ALA A 85 10.37 -0.56 -12.61
N ILE A 86 9.65 0.16 -13.47
CA ILE A 86 9.79 1.60 -13.62
C ILE A 86 9.43 2.36 -12.34
N CYS A 87 8.33 1.99 -11.67
CA CYS A 87 7.96 2.61 -10.40
C CYS A 87 9.01 2.34 -9.31
N VAL A 88 9.60 1.14 -9.29
CA VAL A 88 10.75 0.80 -8.44
C VAL A 88 11.96 1.66 -8.79
N THR A 89 12.22 1.93 -10.08
CA THR A 89 13.25 2.88 -10.51
C THR A 89 13.02 4.27 -9.90
N CYS A 90 11.80 4.80 -9.99
CA CYS A 90 11.45 6.14 -9.51
C CYS A 90 11.39 6.27 -7.98
N CYS A 91 10.92 5.24 -7.27
CA CYS A 91 10.56 5.32 -5.85
C CYS A 91 11.61 4.72 -4.90
N TRP A 92 12.67 4.08 -5.41
CA TRP A 92 13.74 3.50 -4.58
C TRP A 92 15.12 4.01 -5.03
N PRO A 93 15.40 5.32 -4.93
CA PRO A 93 16.64 5.91 -5.45
C PRO A 93 17.89 5.39 -4.72
N ASP A 94 17.85 5.26 -3.39
CA ASP A 94 18.94 4.65 -2.61
C ASP A 94 18.78 3.13 -2.58
N ARG A 95 19.48 2.47 -3.51
CA ARG A 95 19.49 1.01 -3.68
C ARG A 95 20.22 0.26 -2.58
N SER A 96 20.99 0.94 -1.74
CA SER A 96 21.72 0.30 -0.64
C SER A 96 20.80 0.00 0.55
N GLY A 97 19.77 0.83 0.74
CA GLY A 97 18.77 0.69 1.79
C GLY A 97 17.60 -0.25 1.45
N PRO A 98 16.62 -0.37 2.37
CA PRO A 98 15.40 -1.12 2.13
C PRO A 98 14.52 -0.46 1.06
N ALA A 99 13.83 -1.27 0.27
CA ALA A 99 12.94 -0.78 -0.79
C ALA A 99 11.65 -0.15 -0.23
N TRP A 100 11.10 -0.70 0.86
CA TRP A 100 9.98 -0.10 1.59
C TRP A 100 10.50 0.80 2.71
N PRO A 101 9.91 2.00 2.92
CA PRO A 101 8.78 2.56 2.17
C PRO A 101 9.17 3.33 0.90
N GLY A 102 10.46 3.49 0.63
CA GLY A 102 10.95 4.26 -0.50
C GLY A 102 10.60 5.75 -0.41
N VAL A 103 10.60 6.43 -1.55
CA VAL A 103 10.25 7.86 -1.71
C VAL A 103 9.04 8.02 -2.61
N VAL A 104 8.47 9.23 -2.63
CA VAL A 104 7.42 9.59 -3.60
C VAL A 104 8.03 9.76 -4.99
N GLY A 105 7.52 9.01 -5.95
CA GLY A 105 7.69 9.26 -7.37
C GLY A 105 6.47 9.94 -7.99
N THR A 106 6.58 10.30 -9.27
CA THR A 106 5.51 10.97 -10.02
C THR A 106 5.16 10.23 -11.30
N LEU A 107 3.94 10.41 -11.79
CA LEU A 107 3.53 9.90 -13.10
C LEU A 107 4.44 10.43 -14.23
N ALA A 108 4.91 11.68 -14.12
CA ALA A 108 5.84 12.26 -15.08
C ALA A 108 7.17 11.49 -15.15
N GLN A 109 7.74 11.10 -14.01
CA GLN A 109 8.93 10.26 -13.97
C GLN A 109 8.68 8.89 -14.61
N VAL A 110 7.56 8.23 -14.24
CA VAL A 110 7.20 6.93 -14.80
C VAL A 110 7.10 6.98 -16.33
N LYS A 111 6.45 8.02 -16.86
CA LYS A 111 6.34 8.24 -18.31
C LYS A 111 7.69 8.48 -18.97
N ALA A 112 8.55 9.29 -18.36
CA ALA A 112 9.88 9.59 -18.89
C ALA A 112 10.74 8.32 -19.00
N VAL A 113 10.78 7.50 -17.95
CA VAL A 113 11.51 6.22 -17.96
C VAL A 113 10.89 5.25 -18.96
N TYR A 114 9.55 5.18 -19.05
CA TYR A 114 8.85 4.34 -20.03
C TYR A 114 9.20 4.72 -21.48
N ALA A 115 9.19 6.02 -21.81
CA ALA A 115 9.56 6.53 -23.12
C ALA A 115 11.04 6.26 -23.44
N GLY A 116 11.93 6.48 -22.47
CA GLY A 116 13.36 6.18 -22.59
C GLY A 116 13.62 4.69 -22.89
N LEU A 117 12.90 3.80 -22.19
CA LEU A 117 13.01 2.35 -22.39
C LEU A 117 12.55 1.92 -23.80
N ARG A 118 11.56 2.61 -24.36
CA ARG A 118 11.04 2.35 -25.70
C ARG A 118 11.89 2.98 -26.81
N GLY A 119 12.78 3.92 -26.49
CA GLY A 119 13.59 4.64 -27.48
C GLY A 119 12.78 5.48 -28.47
N ARG A 120 11.56 5.90 -28.10
CA ARG A 120 10.64 6.66 -28.97
C ARG A 120 9.83 7.67 -28.16
N SER A 121 9.25 8.65 -28.86
CA SER A 121 8.33 9.62 -28.25
C SER A 121 7.06 8.95 -27.71
N GLU A 122 6.51 9.51 -26.64
CA GLU A 122 5.26 9.05 -26.01
C GLU A 122 4.09 9.03 -27.00
N GLN A 123 3.31 7.94 -26.98
CA GLN A 123 2.06 7.84 -27.71
C GLN A 123 0.87 7.84 -26.74
N SER A 124 -0.29 8.30 -27.19
CA SER A 124 -1.51 8.33 -26.34
C SER A 124 -1.91 6.95 -25.80
N SER A 125 -1.59 5.87 -26.53
CA SER A 125 -1.80 4.50 -26.08
C SER A 125 -0.90 4.09 -24.92
N ASP A 126 0.32 4.64 -24.83
CA ASP A 126 1.26 4.36 -23.74
C ASP A 126 0.69 4.88 -22.41
N LEU A 127 0.09 6.08 -22.41
CA LEU A 127 -0.54 6.63 -21.20
C LEU A 127 -1.68 5.74 -20.69
N THR A 128 -2.58 5.29 -21.57
CA THR A 128 -3.67 4.38 -21.19
C THR A 128 -3.14 3.07 -20.60
N LEU A 129 -2.06 2.53 -21.16
CA LEU A 129 -1.41 1.32 -20.64
C LEU A 129 -0.78 1.56 -19.27
N ILE A 130 -0.04 2.66 -19.11
CA ILE A 130 0.59 3.03 -17.84
C ILE A 130 -0.47 3.18 -16.75
N ILE A 131 -1.53 3.96 -17.01
CA ILE A 131 -2.62 4.17 -16.05
C ILE A 131 -3.32 2.85 -15.70
N GLY A 132 -3.60 2.01 -16.71
CA GLY A 132 -4.18 0.69 -16.48
C GLY A 132 -3.30 -0.20 -15.59
N SER A 133 -1.98 -0.19 -15.81
CA SER A 133 -1.02 -0.91 -14.98
C SER A 133 -0.92 -0.36 -13.56
N LEU A 134 -0.86 0.97 -13.39
CA LEU A 134 -0.85 1.62 -12.07
C LEU A 134 -2.09 1.27 -11.25
N ARG A 135 -3.28 1.29 -11.87
CA ARG A 135 -4.53 0.88 -11.20
C ARG A 135 -4.48 -0.58 -10.74
N ARG A 136 -3.99 -1.49 -11.58
CA ARG A 136 -3.83 -2.92 -11.21
C ARG A 136 -2.81 -3.11 -10.08
N LEU A 137 -1.68 -2.42 -10.14
CA LEU A 137 -0.64 -2.48 -9.11
C LEU A 137 -1.11 -1.88 -7.78
N ASN A 138 -1.89 -0.80 -7.84
CA ASN A 138 -2.51 -0.20 -6.66
C ASN A 138 -3.57 -1.13 -6.03
N ALA A 139 -4.46 -1.70 -6.86
CA ALA A 139 -5.48 -2.66 -6.42
C ALA A 139 -4.88 -3.93 -5.79
N THR A 140 -3.63 -4.24 -6.10
CA THR A 140 -2.90 -5.39 -5.55
C THR A 140 -1.86 -4.98 -4.50
N SER A 141 -1.84 -3.73 -4.06
CA SER A 141 -0.94 -3.21 -3.02
C SER A 141 0.57 -3.36 -3.32
N TRP A 142 0.93 -3.47 -4.61
CA TRP A 142 2.31 -3.35 -5.06
C TRP A 142 2.77 -1.90 -5.14
N LEU A 143 1.83 -0.98 -5.34
CA LEU A 143 2.02 0.46 -5.32
C LEU A 143 0.93 1.11 -4.46
N ILE A 144 1.22 2.31 -3.97
CA ILE A 144 0.21 3.26 -3.49
C ILE A 144 0.18 4.39 -4.51
N TRP A 145 -0.95 4.55 -5.20
CA TRP A 145 -1.09 5.55 -6.26
C TRP A 145 -2.15 6.59 -5.90
N ASN A 146 -1.72 7.84 -5.78
CA ASN A 146 -2.62 8.99 -5.70
C ASN A 146 -2.86 9.53 -7.10
N GLU A 147 -3.95 9.10 -7.73
CA GLU A 147 -4.32 9.49 -9.08
C GLU A 147 -4.53 11.01 -9.22
N LYS A 148 -5.11 11.66 -8.21
CA LYS A 148 -5.37 13.11 -8.22
C LYS A 148 -4.07 13.92 -8.21
N ALA A 149 -3.13 13.54 -7.35
CA ALA A 149 -1.82 14.20 -7.27
C ALA A 149 -0.81 13.70 -8.32
N SER A 150 -1.15 12.65 -9.07
CA SER A 150 -0.22 11.95 -9.97
C SER A 150 1.05 11.48 -9.25
N GLU A 151 0.92 11.09 -7.99
CA GLU A 151 2.01 10.62 -7.14
C GLU A 151 1.96 9.10 -6.98
N VAL A 152 3.11 8.45 -7.02
CA VAL A 152 3.27 7.01 -6.85
C VAL A 152 4.25 6.74 -5.72
N ARG A 153 3.94 5.75 -4.89
CA ARG A 153 4.86 5.16 -3.91
C ARG A 153 4.88 3.65 -4.10
N LEU A 154 5.95 3.03 -3.60
CA LEU A 154 5.95 1.58 -3.42
C LEU A 154 4.84 1.20 -2.45
N GLY A 155 4.23 0.04 -2.65
CA GLY A 155 3.18 -0.51 -1.80
C GLY A 155 3.74 -1.52 -0.79
N PRO A 156 2.95 -1.88 0.24
CA PRO A 156 3.43 -2.68 1.37
C PRO A 156 3.92 -4.07 0.97
N ARG A 157 3.44 -4.63 -0.15
CA ARG A 157 3.93 -5.93 -0.65
C ARG A 157 5.43 -5.93 -0.97
N VAL A 158 6.03 -4.77 -1.21
CA VAL A 158 7.47 -4.67 -1.46
C VAL A 158 8.30 -5.15 -0.27
N ILE A 159 7.78 -5.09 0.96
CA ILE A 159 8.49 -5.62 2.14
C ILE A 159 8.70 -7.14 2.08
N THR A 160 7.91 -7.86 1.25
CA THR A 160 8.05 -9.32 1.10
C THR A 160 9.18 -9.70 0.14
N TRP A 161 9.89 -8.73 -0.46
CA TRP A 161 11.04 -9.06 -1.29
C TRP A 161 12.23 -9.54 -0.47
N GLY A 162 12.63 -10.78 -0.73
CA GLY A 162 13.81 -11.37 -0.13
C GLY A 162 15.12 -10.81 -0.71
N PRO A 163 16.27 -11.12 -0.08
CA PRO A 163 17.58 -10.62 -0.51
C PRO A 163 17.94 -10.92 -1.98
N SER A 164 17.55 -12.09 -2.49
CA SER A 164 17.79 -12.48 -3.90
C SER A 164 16.99 -11.63 -4.87
N GLN A 165 15.70 -11.39 -4.58
CA GLN A 165 14.83 -10.52 -5.38
C GLN A 165 15.34 -9.08 -5.37
N LEU A 166 15.75 -8.56 -4.21
CA LEU A 166 16.34 -7.22 -4.10
C LEU A 166 17.62 -7.11 -4.93
N THR A 167 18.47 -8.14 -4.94
CA THR A 167 19.67 -8.17 -5.79
C THR A 167 19.30 -8.07 -7.27
N GLY A 168 18.35 -8.90 -7.75
CA GLY A 168 17.87 -8.84 -9.13
C GLY A 168 17.26 -7.49 -9.50
N LEU A 169 16.50 -6.88 -8.58
CA LEU A 169 15.91 -5.55 -8.79
C LEU A 169 16.96 -4.43 -8.89
N ARG A 170 18.06 -4.50 -8.13
CA ARG A 170 19.16 -3.53 -8.26
C ARG A 170 19.81 -3.60 -9.65
N GLU A 171 20.05 -4.81 -10.13
CA GLU A 171 20.58 -5.03 -11.48
C GLU A 171 19.62 -4.51 -12.55
N LEU A 172 18.32 -4.81 -12.41
CA LEU A 172 17.28 -4.31 -13.30
C LEU A 172 17.20 -2.77 -13.31
N CYS A 173 17.31 -2.13 -12.15
CA CYS A 173 17.26 -0.68 -12.08
C CYS A 173 18.49 -0.01 -12.69
N ARG A 174 19.65 -0.69 -12.74
CA ARG A 174 20.86 -0.15 -13.38
C ARG A 174 20.75 -0.10 -14.91
N ILE A 175 19.92 -0.94 -15.50
CA ILE A 175 19.72 -0.97 -16.97
C ILE A 175 18.58 -0.08 -17.45
N LEU A 176 17.71 0.36 -16.54
CA LEU A 176 16.60 1.25 -16.87
C LEU A 176 17.09 2.71 -17.00
N PRO A 177 16.45 3.53 -17.84
CA PRO A 177 16.76 4.96 -17.90
C PRO A 177 16.60 5.62 -16.53
N ASP A 178 17.50 6.55 -16.22
CA ASP A 178 17.42 7.33 -14.99
C ASP A 178 16.14 8.21 -14.99
N PRO A 179 15.39 8.22 -13.89
CA PRO A 179 14.20 9.06 -13.78
C PRO A 179 14.63 10.53 -13.64
N PRO A 180 13.90 11.47 -14.25
CA PRO A 180 14.10 12.89 -13.96
C PRO A 180 13.79 13.19 -12.49
N THR A 181 14.20 14.36 -12.01
CA THR A 181 13.87 14.80 -10.64
C THR A 181 12.37 14.86 -10.43
N ALA A 182 11.89 14.34 -9.28
CA ALA A 182 10.48 14.39 -8.92
C ALA A 182 10.06 15.84 -8.65
N VAL A 183 8.98 16.28 -9.30
CA VAL A 183 8.33 17.56 -8.99
C VAL A 183 7.01 17.25 -8.31
N LEU A 184 6.98 17.41 -6.99
CA LEU A 184 5.79 17.13 -6.18
C LEU A 184 4.92 18.37 -6.10
N THR A 185 3.60 18.16 -6.06
CA THR A 185 2.66 19.26 -5.81
C THR A 185 2.68 19.55 -4.31
N PRO A 186 2.96 20.79 -3.86
CA PRO A 186 2.85 21.15 -2.46
C PRO A 186 1.44 20.82 -1.94
N ARG A 187 1.36 20.09 -0.84
CA ARG A 187 0.09 19.84 -0.16
C ARG A 187 -0.20 21.05 0.71
N ASP A 188 -1.29 21.75 0.46
CA ASP A 188 -1.85 22.61 1.48
C ASP A 188 -2.24 21.69 2.64
N HIS A 189 -1.59 21.88 3.79
CA HIS A 189 -2.08 21.36 5.05
C HIS A 189 -3.42 22.04 5.31
N LEU A 190 -4.51 21.42 4.88
CA LEU A 190 -5.82 21.74 5.43
C LEU A 190 -5.76 21.24 6.87
N ASP A 191 -5.50 22.16 7.80
CA ASP A 191 -5.81 21.93 9.22
C ASP A 191 -7.23 21.35 9.28
N PRO A 192 -7.44 20.20 9.94
CA PRO A 192 -8.78 19.66 10.07
C PRO A 192 -9.62 20.70 10.81
N GLU A 193 -10.62 21.26 10.11
CA GLU A 193 -11.62 22.12 10.72
C GLU A 193 -12.21 21.35 11.90
N PRO A 194 -12.08 21.85 13.15
CA PRO A 194 -12.51 21.10 14.32
C PRO A 194 -14.02 20.86 14.20
N ASP A 195 -14.38 19.57 14.23
CA ASP A 195 -15.76 19.10 14.21
C ASP A 195 -16.56 19.87 15.28
N PRO A 196 -17.61 20.63 14.91
CA PRO A 196 -18.35 21.40 15.90
C PRO A 196 -19.07 20.42 16.83
N LEU A 197 -18.51 20.25 18.03
CA LEU A 197 -19.13 19.47 19.10
C LEU A 197 -20.60 19.92 19.26
N PRO A 198 -21.55 18.97 19.37
CA PRO A 198 -22.93 19.31 19.65
C PRO A 198 -22.99 20.05 20.99
N SER A 199 -23.48 21.30 20.97
CA SER A 199 -23.62 22.12 22.16
C SER A 199 -24.56 21.42 23.16
N GLU A 200 -24.02 21.04 24.32
CA GLU A 200 -24.84 20.68 25.48
C GLU A 200 -25.69 21.89 25.88
N GLY A 201 -27.02 21.79 25.75
CA GLY A 201 -27.87 22.91 26.13
C GLY A 201 -29.33 22.81 25.71
N ALA A 202 -30.05 21.79 26.17
CA ALA A 202 -31.49 21.88 26.33
C ALA A 202 -31.98 20.90 27.40
N SER A 203 -31.76 21.25 28.67
CA SER A 203 -32.54 20.67 29.76
C SER A 203 -34.02 21.02 29.54
N PRO A 204 -34.95 20.05 29.49
CA PRO A 204 -36.36 20.37 29.43
C PRO A 204 -36.78 20.97 30.78
N THR A 205 -37.20 22.23 30.74
CA THR A 205 -37.89 22.91 31.84
C THR A 205 -39.12 22.12 32.27
N SER A 206 -39.08 21.72 33.53
CA SER A 206 -40.21 21.29 34.35
C SER A 206 -41.38 22.27 34.22
N SER A 207 -42.56 21.77 33.82
CA SER A 207 -43.82 22.47 34.02
C SER A 207 -44.72 21.59 34.87
N ALA A 208 -44.78 21.92 36.16
CA ALA A 208 -45.84 21.52 37.06
C ALA A 208 -46.96 22.55 36.96
N ALA A 209 -48.19 22.09 36.73
CA ALA A 209 -49.40 22.79 37.12
C ALA A 209 -50.39 21.75 37.66
N ALA A 210 -50.72 21.88 38.94
CA ALA A 210 -51.73 21.12 39.65
C ALA A 210 -53.11 21.77 39.51
N GLU A 211 -54.13 20.89 39.50
CA GLU A 211 -55.49 21.00 40.10
C GLU A 211 -56.38 22.26 39.97
N GLY A 212 -57.65 22.02 39.62
CA GLY A 212 -58.80 22.60 40.38
C GLY A 212 -59.88 23.38 39.60
N ASP A 213 -61.10 22.80 39.55
CA ASP A 213 -62.47 23.37 39.62
C ASP A 213 -62.86 24.69 38.89
N VAL A 214 -63.85 24.61 37.98
CA VAL A 214 -65.23 25.19 38.07
C VAL A 214 -66.17 24.37 37.17
#